data_AF-A0A951IZ08-F1
#
_entry.id   AF-A0A951IZ08-F1
#
_cell.length_a   1.000
_cell.length_b   1.000
_cell.length_c   1.000
_cell.angle_alpha   90.00
_cell.angle_beta   90.00
_cell.angle_gamma   90.00
#
_symmetry.space_group_name_H-M   'P 1'
#
loop_
_entity.id
_entity.type
_entity.pdbx_description
1 polymer ?
#
loop_
_entity_poly.entity_id
_entity_poly.type
_entity_poly.pdbx_seq_one_letter_code
_entity_poly.pdbx_strand_id
1 'polypeptide(L)'
;MKQFKYFMWSIFLTFLACKPEKTDNRLLGNWYGFDADSSYYELYISDTVIILNHEKLGLAEYVYEKDGDKLVTTTPLFFERVWNLDSLTDSTVVISDTLEVHHFFKMHYEVDYFSSLRDSIEFYRFREAFITRNPRIKDE
;
A
#
# COMPACT_ATOMS: atom_id res chain seq x y z
N MET A 1 45.16 24.08 32.27
CA MET A 1 44.94 22.89 31.42
C MET A 1 43.71 22.07 31.86
N LYS A 2 42.58 22.71 32.21
CA LYS A 2 41.32 22.04 32.63
C LYS A 2 40.15 22.29 31.67
N GLN A 3 40.23 23.33 30.84
CA GLN A 3 39.19 23.74 29.88
C GLN A 3 39.05 22.78 28.69
N PHE A 4 40.13 22.12 28.28
CA PHE A 4 40.13 21.24 27.08
C PHE A 4 39.39 19.90 27.29
N LYS A 5 39.22 19.45 28.55
CA LYS A 5 38.50 18.20 28.85
C LYS A 5 36.99 18.31 28.73
N TYR A 6 36.41 19.48 29.00
CA TYR A 6 34.95 19.68 28.95
C TYR A 6 34.44 19.84 27.53
N PHE A 7 35.25 20.44 26.64
CA PHE A 7 34.91 20.60 25.22
C PHE A 7 34.80 19.25 24.49
N MET A 8 35.60 18.26 24.91
CA MET A 8 35.61 16.94 24.30
C MET A 8 34.42 16.05 24.76
N TRP A 9 33.76 16.40 25.87
CA TRP A 9 32.56 15.71 26.35
C TRP A 9 31.27 16.22 25.70
N SER A 10 31.20 17.49 25.31
CA SER A 10 29.98 18.03 24.65
C SER A 10 29.81 17.55 23.21
N ILE A 11 30.91 17.23 22.51
CA ILE A 11 30.89 16.70 21.13
C ILE A 11 30.44 15.24 21.08
N PHE A 12 30.58 14.48 22.18
CA PHE A 12 30.13 13.09 22.24
C PHE A 12 28.61 12.96 22.43
N LEU A 13 27.98 13.97 23.04
CA LEU A 13 26.52 14.00 23.27
C LEU A 13 25.71 14.35 22.01
N THR A 14 26.31 14.98 21.00
CA THR A 14 25.61 15.33 19.76
C THR A 14 25.44 14.17 18.77
N PHE A 15 26.15 13.05 18.95
CA PHE A 15 26.03 11.86 18.08
C PHE A 15 24.99 10.83 18.57
N LEU A 16 24.41 11.03 19.76
CA LEU A 16 23.35 10.17 20.32
C LEU A 16 21.93 10.68 20.02
N ALA A 17 21.79 11.89 19.49
CA ALA A 17 20.50 12.46 19.13
C ALA A 17 20.13 12.08 17.69
N CYS A 18 18.96 11.45 17.54
CA CYS A 18 18.36 10.98 16.28
C CYS A 18 19.05 9.80 15.59
N LYS A 19 18.85 8.59 16.14
CA LYS A 19 18.50 7.50 15.22
C LYS A 19 17.06 7.77 14.80
N PRO A 20 16.76 8.03 13.50
CA PRO A 20 15.38 7.97 13.05
C PRO A 20 14.89 6.56 13.36
N GLU A 21 13.89 6.46 14.22
CA GLU A 21 13.16 5.22 14.40
C GLU A 21 12.56 4.93 13.02
N LYS A 22 13.20 4.03 12.27
CA LYS A 22 12.61 3.49 11.05
C LYS A 22 11.36 2.76 11.52
N THR A 23 10.21 3.41 11.37
CA THR A 23 8.92 2.77 11.50
C THR A 23 8.91 1.61 10.51
N ASP A 24 8.96 0.39 11.04
CA ASP A 24 8.85 -0.83 10.25
C ASP A 24 7.39 -0.96 9.80
N ASN A 25 7.02 -0.20 8.77
CA ASN A 25 5.69 -0.25 8.20
C ASN A 25 5.61 -1.42 7.21
N ARG A 26 5.26 -2.60 7.73
CA ARG A 26 5.13 -3.83 6.93
C ARG A 26 4.02 -3.76 5.86
N LEU A 27 3.13 -2.77 5.92
CA LEU A 27 2.14 -2.51 4.87
C LEU A 27 2.77 -1.97 3.58
N LEU A 28 3.98 -1.40 3.64
CA LEU A 28 4.61 -0.81 2.48
C LEU A 28 4.85 -1.85 1.38
N GLY A 29 4.58 -1.43 0.15
CA GLY A 29 4.78 -2.22 -1.06
C GLY A 29 3.51 -2.38 -1.88
N ASN A 30 3.58 -3.33 -2.80
CA ASN A 30 2.52 -3.59 -3.76
C ASN A 30 1.82 -4.90 -3.43
N TRP A 31 0.51 -4.89 -3.53
CA TRP A 31 -0.35 -5.98 -3.11
C TRP A 31 -1.42 -6.23 -4.17
N TYR A 32 -1.90 -7.45 -4.26
CA TYR A 32 -3.07 -7.79 -5.06
C TYR A 32 -4.06 -8.64 -4.29
N GLY A 33 -5.32 -8.58 -4.71
CA GLY A 33 -6.42 -9.34 -4.14
C GLY A 33 -7.50 -9.63 -5.17
N PHE A 34 -8.52 -10.37 -4.73
CA PHE A 34 -9.69 -10.71 -5.52
C PHE A 34 -10.94 -10.53 -4.67
N ASP A 35 -11.96 -9.93 -5.26
CA ASP A 35 -13.25 -9.77 -4.61
C ASP A 35 -14.06 -11.06 -4.72
N ALA A 36 -15.17 -11.14 -3.98
CA ALA A 36 -16.06 -12.30 -4.02
C ALA A 36 -16.61 -12.60 -5.42
N ASP A 37 -16.69 -11.59 -6.29
CA ASP A 37 -17.11 -11.73 -7.68
C ASP A 37 -15.94 -11.99 -8.65
N SER A 38 -14.78 -12.37 -8.12
CA SER A 38 -13.52 -12.60 -8.85
C SER A 38 -12.92 -11.36 -9.52
N SER A 39 -13.42 -10.14 -9.23
CA SER A 39 -12.79 -8.92 -9.72
C SER A 39 -11.38 -8.79 -9.14
N TYR A 40 -10.42 -8.52 -10.01
CA TYR A 40 -9.03 -8.29 -9.61
C TYR A 40 -8.80 -6.86 -9.16
N TYR A 41 -7.98 -6.69 -8.12
CA TYR A 41 -7.54 -5.37 -7.70
C TYR A 41 -6.15 -5.36 -7.07
N GLU A 42 -5.50 -4.21 -7.17
CA GLU A 42 -4.14 -3.97 -6.71
C GLU A 42 -4.09 -2.80 -5.74
N LEU A 43 -3.24 -2.91 -4.72
CA LEU A 43 -2.91 -1.80 -3.82
C LEU A 43 -1.43 -1.44 -3.94
N TYR A 44 -1.17 -0.15 -4.12
CA TYR A 44 0.14 0.44 -4.08
C TYR A 44 0.25 1.29 -2.82
N ILE A 45 1.00 0.81 -1.82
CA ILE A 45 1.06 1.43 -0.49
C ILE A 45 2.42 2.09 -0.28
N SER A 46 2.39 3.41 -0.17
CA SER A 46 3.51 4.27 0.22
C SER A 46 3.40 4.67 1.70
N ASP A 47 4.25 5.59 2.17
CA ASP A 47 4.25 6.01 3.58
C ASP A 47 2.94 6.67 4.03
N THR A 48 2.24 7.36 3.12
CA THR A 48 1.04 8.16 3.46
C THR A 48 -0.16 7.90 2.55
N VAL A 49 0.05 7.25 1.41
CA VAL A 49 -0.99 7.07 0.39
C VAL A 49 -1.10 5.61 -0.01
N ILE A 50 -2.34 5.16 -0.16
CA ILE A 50 -2.75 3.93 -0.81
C ILE A 50 -3.40 4.30 -2.14
N ILE A 51 -2.95 3.64 -3.22
CA ILE A 51 -3.64 3.69 -4.51
C ILE A 51 -4.23 2.32 -4.79
N LEU A 52 -5.55 2.29 -4.96
CA LEU A 52 -6.30 1.13 -5.42
C LEU A 52 -6.45 1.20 -6.93
N ASN A 53 -6.10 0.12 -7.61
CA ASN A 53 -6.48 -0.13 -9.00
C ASN A 53 -7.47 -1.29 -9.02
N HIS A 54 -8.74 -1.00 -9.27
CA HIS A 54 -9.80 -1.99 -9.27
C HIS A 54 -10.37 -2.16 -10.68
N GLU A 55 -10.53 -3.40 -11.15
CA GLU A 55 -10.92 -3.71 -12.53
C GLU A 55 -12.17 -2.94 -13.02
N LYS A 56 -13.19 -2.83 -12.16
CA LYS A 56 -14.49 -2.20 -12.48
C LYS A 56 -14.59 -0.73 -12.10
N LEU A 57 -13.83 -0.29 -11.09
CA LEU A 57 -13.96 1.06 -10.52
C LEU A 57 -12.85 2.00 -11.02
N GLY A 58 -11.78 1.45 -11.59
CA GLY A 58 -10.60 2.18 -11.98
C GLY A 58 -9.73 2.51 -10.78
N LEU A 59 -9.05 3.66 -10.86
CA LEU A 59 -8.11 4.12 -9.85
C LEU A 59 -8.82 4.91 -8.75
N ALA A 60 -8.50 4.59 -7.51
CA ALA A 60 -8.91 5.34 -6.34
C ALA A 60 -7.71 5.63 -5.42
N GLU A 61 -7.65 6.84 -4.90
CA GLU A 61 -6.60 7.30 -3.98
C GLU A 61 -7.15 7.42 -2.57
N TYR A 62 -6.35 7.01 -1.59
CA TYR A 62 -6.65 7.15 -0.17
C TYR A 62 -5.41 7.63 0.57
N VAL A 63 -5.56 8.61 1.44
CA VAL A 63 -4.62 8.81 2.55
C VAL A 63 -4.92 7.74 3.60
N TYR A 64 -3.91 7.27 4.32
CA TYR A 64 -4.16 6.30 5.38
C TYR A 64 -3.36 6.57 6.64
N GLU A 65 -3.90 6.06 7.75
CA GLU A 65 -3.23 5.99 9.04
C GLU A 65 -3.38 4.58 9.61
N LYS A 66 -2.29 4.04 10.17
CA LYS A 66 -2.30 2.77 10.88
C LYS A 66 -2.18 3.04 12.38
N ASP A 67 -3.22 2.69 13.12
CA ASP A 67 -3.26 2.77 14.58
C ASP A 67 -3.46 1.36 15.16
N GLY A 68 -2.37 0.75 15.63
CA GLY A 68 -2.41 -0.62 16.18
C GLY A 68 -2.94 -1.66 15.19
N ASP A 69 -4.11 -2.21 15.52
CA ASP A 69 -4.88 -3.19 14.74
C ASP A 69 -5.93 -2.54 13.83
N LYS A 70 -5.88 -1.22 13.63
CA LYS A 70 -6.76 -0.47 12.74
C LYS A 70 -6.01 0.18 11.60
N LEU A 71 -6.68 0.21 10.44
CA LEU A 71 -6.28 0.96 9.26
C LEU A 71 -7.41 1.93 8.94
N VAL A 72 -7.15 3.23 9.02
CA VAL A 72 -8.10 4.27 8.64
C VAL A 72 -7.73 4.75 7.25
N THR A 73 -8.66 4.66 6.30
CA THR A 73 -8.47 5.16 4.93
C THR A 73 -9.39 6.34 4.70
N THR A 74 -8.84 7.43 4.14
CA THR A 74 -9.56 8.67 3.89
C THR A 74 -9.48 9.05 2.42
N THR A 75 -10.64 9.19 1.78
CA THR A 75 -10.73 9.64 0.39
C THR A 75 -10.36 11.13 0.26
N PRO A 76 -10.06 11.64 -0.95
CA PRO A 76 -9.86 13.07 -1.19
C PRO A 76 -11.06 13.95 -0.85
N LEU A 77 -12.26 13.36 -0.72
CA LEU A 77 -13.49 14.01 -0.31
C LEU A 77 -13.73 13.92 1.22
N PHE A 78 -12.72 13.53 1.99
CA PHE A 78 -12.74 13.40 3.45
C PHE A 78 -13.73 12.36 4.00
N PHE A 79 -14.16 11.40 3.19
CA PHE A 79 -14.85 10.21 3.69
C PHE A 79 -13.84 9.23 4.26
N GLU A 80 -14.03 8.88 5.53
CA GLU A 80 -13.21 7.93 6.27
C GLU A 80 -13.87 6.56 6.30
N ARG A 81 -13.04 5.52 6.22
CA ARG A 81 -13.43 4.13 6.48
C ARG A 81 -12.41 3.51 7.41
N VAL A 82 -12.91 2.80 8.42
CA VAL A 82 -12.08 2.13 9.43
C VAL A 82 -12.11 0.64 9.17
N TRP A 83 -10.93 0.08 8.98
CA TRP A 83 -10.71 -1.34 8.76
C TRP A 83 -10.03 -1.95 9.98
N ASN A 84 -10.44 -3.16 10.35
CA ASN A 84 -9.65 -4.04 11.20
C ASN A 84 -8.49 -4.59 10.38
N LEU A 85 -7.29 -4.58 10.95
CA LEU A 85 -6.10 -5.20 10.41
C LEU A 85 -5.92 -6.58 11.07
N ASP A 86 -6.65 -7.56 10.56
CA ASP A 86 -6.76 -8.89 11.17
C ASP A 86 -5.46 -9.69 11.08
N SER A 87 -4.66 -9.47 10.02
CA SER A 87 -3.36 -10.10 9.85
C SER A 87 -2.44 -9.23 9.00
N LEU A 88 -1.17 -9.09 9.41
CA LEU A 88 -0.11 -8.43 8.64
C LEU A 88 1.19 -9.22 8.75
N THR A 89 1.59 -9.85 7.65
CA THR A 89 2.85 -10.57 7.51
C THR A 89 3.71 -9.94 6.40
N ASP A 90 4.87 -10.53 6.10
CA ASP A 90 5.73 -10.03 5.01
C ASP A 90 5.17 -10.32 3.62
N SER A 91 4.18 -11.21 3.49
CA SER A 91 3.61 -11.64 2.21
C SER A 91 2.10 -11.56 2.14
N THR A 92 1.41 -11.34 3.25
CA THR A 92 -0.05 -11.26 3.30
C THR A 92 -0.54 -10.13 4.19
N VAL A 93 -1.62 -9.47 3.76
CA VAL A 93 -2.40 -8.61 4.63
C VAL A 93 -3.88 -8.97 4.52
N VAL A 94 -4.57 -9.02 5.66
CA VAL A 94 -6.01 -9.26 5.74
C VAL A 94 -6.61 -8.09 6.49
N ILE A 95 -7.57 -7.43 5.86
CA ILE A 95 -8.35 -6.37 6.48
C ILE A 95 -9.84 -6.70 6.39
N SER A 96 -10.61 -6.23 7.35
CA SER A 96 -12.05 -6.42 7.37
C SER A 96 -12.77 -5.21 7.94
N ASP A 97 -14.04 -5.07 7.60
CA ASP A 97 -14.97 -4.25 8.36
C ASP A 97 -16.28 -5.00 8.61
N THR A 98 -17.37 -4.30 8.88
CA THR A 98 -18.68 -4.94 9.12
C THR A 98 -19.34 -5.50 7.86
N LEU A 99 -18.85 -5.13 6.67
CA LEU A 99 -19.45 -5.46 5.38
C LEU A 99 -18.62 -6.49 4.60
N GLU A 100 -17.30 -6.40 4.67
CA GLU A 100 -16.42 -7.20 3.81
C GLU A 100 -15.09 -7.57 4.46
N VAL A 101 -14.44 -8.57 3.87
CA VAL A 101 -13.10 -9.06 4.23
C VAL A 101 -12.27 -9.11 2.96
N HIS A 102 -11.12 -8.45 2.98
CA HIS A 102 -10.18 -8.45 1.87
C HIS A 102 -8.91 -9.20 2.22
N HIS A 103 -8.51 -10.09 1.31
CA HIS A 103 -7.27 -10.84 1.38
C HIS A 103 -6.30 -10.35 0.32
N PHE A 104 -5.12 -9.93 0.77
CA PHE A 104 -4.08 -9.39 -0.08
C PHE A 104 -2.81 -10.22 0.00
N PHE A 105 -2.13 -10.31 -1.13
CA PHE A 105 -0.86 -10.99 -1.28
C PHE A 105 0.18 -10.00 -1.82
N LYS A 106 1.39 -10.06 -1.26
CA LYS A 106 2.47 -9.14 -1.64
C LYS A 106 3.03 -9.53 -3.01
N MET A 107 3.15 -8.56 -3.89
CA MET A 107 3.82 -8.74 -5.18
C MET A 107 5.34 -8.82 -4.98
N HIS A 108 6.02 -9.72 -5.70
CA HIS A 108 7.45 -9.95 -5.57
C HIS A 108 8.29 -9.26 -6.66
N TYR A 109 7.78 -8.18 -7.23
CA TYR A 109 8.46 -7.39 -8.26
C TYR A 109 8.60 -5.94 -7.83
N GLU A 110 9.75 -5.33 -8.16
CA GLU A 110 10.01 -3.89 -7.97
C GLU A 110 9.24 -3.08 -9.02
N VAL A 111 7.93 -2.98 -8.85
CA VAL A 111 7.11 -2.06 -9.65
C VAL A 111 6.89 -0.81 -8.81
N ASP A 112 7.45 0.32 -9.22
CA ASP A 112 7.09 1.60 -8.60
C ASP A 112 5.68 2.01 -9.02
N TYR A 113 5.03 2.86 -8.22
CA TYR A 113 3.67 3.33 -8.45
C TYR A 113 3.43 3.87 -9.88
N PHE A 114 4.42 4.55 -10.46
CA PHE A 114 4.27 5.13 -11.79
C PHE A 114 4.39 4.08 -12.90
N SER A 115 5.20 3.04 -12.67
CA SER A 115 5.31 1.87 -13.51
C SER A 115 4.02 1.05 -13.47
N SER A 116 3.41 0.88 -12.30
CA SER A 116 2.11 0.22 -12.18
C SER A 116 0.95 1.04 -12.72
N LEU A 117 0.97 2.37 -12.60
CA LEU A 117 -0.01 3.24 -13.24
C LEU A 117 0.02 3.06 -14.77
N ARG A 118 1.23 2.98 -15.34
CA ARG A 118 1.43 2.66 -16.75
C ARG A 118 0.91 1.26 -17.06
N ASP A 119 1.23 0.27 -16.23
CA ASP A 119 0.81 -1.13 -16.42
C ASP A 119 -0.70 -1.32 -16.24
N SER A 120 -1.39 -0.50 -15.45
CA SER A 120 -2.85 -0.49 -15.27
C SER A 120 -3.55 0.10 -16.50
N ILE A 121 -3.02 1.20 -17.05
CA ILE A 121 -3.47 1.78 -18.32
C ILE A 121 -3.19 0.81 -19.48
N GLU A 122 -2.05 0.12 -19.44
CA GLU A 122 -1.70 -0.92 -20.40
C GLU A 122 -2.49 -2.23 -20.18
N PHE A 123 -2.96 -2.52 -18.97
CA PHE A 123 -3.87 -3.64 -18.68
C PHE A 123 -5.21 -3.45 -19.40
N TYR A 124 -5.79 -2.25 -19.39
CA TYR A 124 -6.98 -1.96 -20.20
C TYR A 124 -6.72 -2.22 -21.69
N ARG A 125 -5.57 -1.79 -22.22
CA ARG A 125 -5.19 -2.04 -23.62
C ARG A 125 -4.94 -3.53 -23.90
N PHE A 126 -4.31 -4.24 -22.98
CA PHE A 126 -4.04 -5.66 -23.06
C PHE A 126 -5.34 -6.47 -23.02
N ARG A 127 -6.23 -6.16 -22.06
CA ARG A 127 -7.54 -6.80 -21.89
C ARG A 127 -8.42 -6.60 -23.13
N GLU A 128 -8.51 -5.38 -23.64
CA GLU A 128 -9.26 -5.09 -24.88
C GLU A 128 -8.68 -5.87 -26.07
N ALA A 129 -7.36 -5.89 -26.23
CA ALA A 129 -6.69 -6.66 -27.27
C ALA A 129 -6.88 -8.17 -27.09
N PHE A 130 -6.92 -8.65 -25.86
CA PHE A 130 -7.11 -10.05 -25.51
C PHE A 130 -8.54 -10.52 -25.78
N ILE A 131 -9.56 -9.75 -25.38
CA ILE A 131 -10.98 -10.01 -25.67
C ILE A 131 -11.24 -9.94 -27.18
N THR A 132 -10.65 -8.96 -27.87
CA THR A 132 -10.79 -8.82 -29.33
C THR A 132 -10.25 -10.04 -30.08
N ARG A 133 -9.13 -10.62 -29.63
CA ARG A 133 -8.56 -11.84 -30.21
C ARG A 133 -9.28 -13.12 -29.79
N ASN A 134 -10.00 -13.09 -28.67
CA ASN A 134 -10.66 -14.25 -28.08
C ASN A 134 -12.13 -13.94 -27.77
N PRO A 135 -12.98 -13.74 -28.79
CA PRO A 135 -14.33 -13.20 -28.63
C PRO A 135 -15.30 -14.11 -27.86
N ARG A 136 -14.92 -15.37 -27.58
CA ARG A 136 -15.73 -16.32 -26.78
C ARG A 136 -15.66 -16.07 -25.27
N ILE A 137 -14.81 -15.15 -24.81
CA ILE A 137 -14.61 -14.82 -23.39
C ILE A 137 -15.57 -13.70 -22.93
N LYS A 138 -16.43 -13.17 -23.83
CA LYS A 138 -17.34 -12.06 -23.54
C LYS A 138 -18.59 -12.43 -22.73
N ASP A 139 -18.87 -13.71 -22.53
CA ASP A 139 -20.17 -14.21 -22.06
C ASP A 139 -20.12 -14.95 -20.69
N GLU A 140 -19.09 -14.71 -19.86
CA GLU A 140 -19.04 -15.16 -18.45
C GLU A 140 -19.04 -13.97 -17.48
#